data_AF-A0A4U7KMH2-F1
#
_entry.id   AF-A0A4U7KMH2-F1
#
_cell.length_a   1.000
_cell.length_b   1.000
_cell.length_c   1.000
_cell.angle_alpha   90.00
_cell.angle_beta   90.00
_cell.angle_gamma   90.00
#
_symmetry.space_group_name_H-M   'P 1'
#
loop_
_entity.id
_entity.type
_entity.pdbx_description
1 polymer ?
#
loop_
_entity_poly.entity_id
_entity_poly.type
_entity_poly.pdbx_seq_one_letter_code
_entity_poly.pdbx_strand_id
1 'polypeptide(L)'
;MVASSSSRNAGGVFGMFGAAAQHLNTQDQNSNAFASTSGASIWDEPGRTMDLVFIMDATGSMGSYINSATKNIETICENIIRSEQLSGPGALRIGLIAYRDHPPQDHTYVVKNFGFHNKVEKVKEALKTLYASGGGDGPEAVTAAMKAALDLDWRPHATKLAVLIADAPPHGIGEYGDGFQEGSPDGQDPLRLARQYAKAGIPLFMIACEPALSGYQHAADFFQGLVQITGAMLVPLTTASLLSHVILGIAGEAMDLERLHREIGDAIAERIQSLSLEGGQTNPMDDVARELHERLLLRNENTKQLYIESIYRDTEESRHNIQVWATAPDLAAAKPNIKRVAGSRLSDKYLQTKRATSSYKPYVPFPKPAGGTSSSSAFGSSTSSASSPPSFSQSGSRKVVAEFSAFSASPGMSFQHTGSPPSTSTPTFGSVPPRIQNGGFGYKGPEGFAYRSRDAAMMDDDDDDDALRVDGTFAAEEEEAKDSKALPVEVGEDGVIQVQGEDGQTLAYRQGAISLDQVRRLAMQSAYRGGLASD
;
A
#
# COMPACT_ATOMS: atom_id res chain seq x y z
N MET A 1 75.74 32.81 -17.03
CA MET A 1 74.98 33.25 -18.22
C MET A 1 74.08 32.09 -18.65
N VAL A 2 72.75 32.31 -18.61
CA VAL A 2 71.67 31.84 -19.55
C VAL A 2 71.58 30.30 -19.80
N ALA A 3 70.45 29.56 -19.74
CA ALA A 3 69.04 29.87 -20.03
C ALA A 3 68.05 28.78 -19.52
N SER A 4 66.78 29.21 -19.26
CA SER A 4 65.43 28.63 -19.58
C SER A 4 65.10 27.13 -19.31
N SER A 5 63.89 26.69 -18.90
CA SER A 5 62.52 27.20 -19.12
C SER A 5 61.45 26.60 -18.16
N SER A 6 60.44 27.42 -17.86
CA SER A 6 58.98 27.21 -17.65
C SER A 6 58.37 25.91 -17.04
N SER A 7 57.58 26.05 -15.96
CA SER A 7 56.15 25.63 -15.87
C SER A 7 55.54 26.00 -14.50
N ARG A 8 54.28 26.45 -14.48
CA ARG A 8 53.48 26.84 -13.29
C ARG A 8 52.72 25.64 -12.73
N ASN A 9 52.68 25.49 -11.41
CA ASN A 9 51.52 24.96 -10.71
C ASN A 9 51.45 25.55 -9.29
N ALA A 10 50.27 26.04 -8.91
CA ALA A 10 50.01 26.69 -7.63
C ALA A 10 49.47 25.66 -6.62
N GLY A 11 50.08 25.63 -5.44
CA GLY A 11 49.62 24.88 -4.27
C GLY A 11 49.99 25.60 -2.97
N GLY A 12 49.05 25.61 -2.01
CA GLY A 12 49.21 25.99 -0.60
C GLY A 12 49.44 27.49 -0.33
N VAL A 13 49.01 28.10 0.79
CA VAL A 13 48.88 27.55 2.15
C VAL A 13 48.02 28.49 3.06
N PHE A 14 47.26 27.91 4.01
CA PHE A 14 46.63 28.47 5.24
C PHE A 14 45.59 29.62 5.12
N GLY A 15 44.46 29.66 5.84
CA GLY A 15 43.84 28.83 6.88
C GLY A 15 42.82 29.69 7.67
N MET A 16 41.75 29.09 8.23
CA MET A 16 41.15 29.40 9.56
C MET A 16 39.78 28.72 9.77
N PHE A 17 39.62 28.09 10.96
CA PHE A 17 38.45 27.43 11.57
C PHE A 17 38.09 26.02 11.02
N GLY A 18 38.30 24.90 11.73
CA GLY A 18 38.72 24.65 13.11
C GLY A 18 37.58 24.13 13.99
N ALA A 19 37.64 22.83 14.30
CA ALA A 19 36.93 22.07 15.34
C ALA A 19 35.50 21.54 15.05
N ALA A 20 35.42 20.39 14.36
CA ALA A 20 34.53 19.25 14.64
C ALA A 20 34.59 18.20 13.51
N ALA A 21 35.78 17.63 13.24
CA ALA A 21 35.93 16.52 12.29
C ALA A 21 37.33 15.87 12.42
N GLN A 22 37.61 15.25 13.55
CA GLN A 22 38.77 14.35 13.67
C GLN A 22 38.39 13.18 14.57
N HIS A 23 37.84 12.13 13.97
CA HIS A 23 38.07 10.76 14.44
C HIS A 23 37.69 9.74 13.34
N LEU A 24 38.34 9.80 12.18
CA LEU A 24 38.39 8.65 11.26
C LEU A 24 39.77 8.62 10.55
N ASN A 25 40.46 7.49 10.76
CA ASN A 25 41.70 7.00 10.11
C ASN A 25 43.04 7.71 10.44
N THR A 26 44.11 7.03 10.90
CA THR A 26 44.59 5.69 10.51
C THR A 26 45.52 5.03 11.56
N GLN A 27 45.39 3.70 11.64
CA GLN A 27 46.39 2.61 11.84
C GLN A 27 47.29 2.51 13.07
N ASP A 28 47.32 1.30 13.65
CA ASP A 28 48.59 0.58 13.78
C ASP A 28 48.45 -0.95 13.67
N GLN A 29 49.46 -1.57 13.06
CA GLN A 29 49.57 -3.00 12.78
C GLN A 29 50.22 -3.79 13.93
N ASN A 30 49.88 -5.08 13.99
CA ASN A 30 50.61 -6.22 14.59
C ASN A 30 50.69 -6.35 16.13
N SER A 31 49.88 -7.26 16.67
CA SER A 31 50.42 -8.40 17.43
C SER A 31 49.51 -9.64 17.33
N ASN A 32 50.14 -10.78 17.02
CA ASN A 32 49.56 -12.11 16.96
C ASN A 32 49.01 -12.55 18.33
N ALA A 33 47.74 -12.91 18.40
CA ALA A 33 47.22 -13.86 19.37
C ALA A 33 46.15 -14.74 18.71
N PHE A 34 46.59 -15.93 18.30
CA PHE A 34 45.76 -16.98 17.71
C PHE A 34 45.09 -17.77 18.84
N ALA A 35 43.77 -17.73 18.93
CA ALA A 35 42.97 -18.72 19.64
C ALA A 35 41.64 -18.95 18.90
N SER A 36 41.60 -20.09 18.22
CA SER A 36 40.46 -20.79 17.59
C SER A 36 39.31 -21.00 18.60
N THR A 37 38.00 -21.10 18.35
CA THR A 37 37.10 -21.44 17.22
C THR A 37 35.70 -21.03 17.78
N SER A 38 34.70 -20.53 17.05
CA SER A 38 33.89 -21.29 16.09
C SER A 38 32.79 -20.43 15.45
N GLY A 39 32.74 -20.40 14.11
CA GLY A 39 31.49 -20.66 13.40
C GLY A 39 30.66 -19.52 12.79
N ALA A 40 31.15 -18.29 12.66
CA ALA A 40 30.47 -17.28 11.83
C ALA A 40 31.24 -17.09 10.51
N SER A 41 30.64 -17.50 9.40
CA SER A 41 31.21 -17.30 8.06
C SER A 41 31.31 -15.81 7.75
N ILE A 42 32.49 -15.40 7.30
CA ILE A 42 32.93 -14.06 6.89
C ILE A 42 32.25 -13.59 5.57
N TRP A 43 30.98 -13.97 5.36
CA TRP A 43 30.17 -13.62 4.16
C TRP A 43 28.80 -13.00 4.50
N ASP A 44 28.53 -12.62 5.74
CA ASP A 44 27.39 -11.74 6.08
C ASP A 44 27.87 -10.29 6.13
N GLU A 45 28.16 -9.71 4.97
CA GLU A 45 27.73 -8.32 4.78
C GLU A 45 26.21 -8.34 4.98
N PRO A 46 25.60 -7.63 5.94
CA PRO A 46 24.17 -7.73 6.16
C PRO A 46 23.47 -7.30 4.89
N GLY A 47 23.03 -8.29 4.10
CA GLY A 47 22.37 -8.06 2.82
C GLY A 47 21.20 -7.12 3.04
N ARG A 48 20.84 -6.34 2.01
CA ARG A 48 19.61 -5.54 2.03
C ARG A 48 18.45 -6.49 2.32
N THR A 49 17.87 -6.35 3.51
CA THR A 49 16.71 -7.14 3.93
C THR A 49 15.56 -6.19 4.25
N MET A 50 14.34 -6.62 3.91
CA MET A 50 13.12 -5.86 4.08
C MET A 50 12.05 -6.72 4.73
N ASP A 51 11.39 -6.16 5.73
CA ASP A 51 10.13 -6.66 6.28
C ASP A 51 9.03 -5.68 5.88
N LEU A 52 8.06 -6.15 5.09
CA LEU A 52 6.90 -5.39 4.63
C LEU A 52 5.63 -6.01 5.23
N VAL A 53 4.86 -5.29 6.03
CA VAL A 53 3.54 -5.75 6.50
C VAL A 53 2.43 -4.97 5.80
N PHE A 54 1.44 -5.70 5.27
CA PHE A 54 0.15 -5.14 4.87
C PHE A 54 -0.84 -5.23 6.04
N ILE A 55 -1.42 -4.11 6.41
CA ILE A 55 -2.53 -4.02 7.35
C ILE A 55 -3.77 -3.69 6.51
N MET A 56 -4.57 -4.70 6.23
CA MET A 56 -5.66 -4.64 5.26
C MET A 56 -7.01 -4.63 5.97
N ASP A 57 -7.78 -3.58 5.73
CA ASP A 57 -9.21 -3.56 6.02
C ASP A 57 -9.93 -4.64 5.20
N ALA A 58 -10.76 -5.44 5.86
CA ALA A 58 -11.53 -6.52 5.27
C ALA A 58 -13.05 -6.39 5.52
N THR A 59 -13.55 -5.17 5.74
CA THR A 59 -14.98 -4.88 5.80
C THR A 59 -15.62 -4.86 4.41
N GLY A 60 -16.94 -4.70 4.34
CA GLY A 60 -17.73 -4.90 3.13
C GLY A 60 -17.32 -4.04 1.92
N SER A 61 -16.80 -2.83 2.16
CA SER A 61 -16.39 -1.88 1.12
C SER A 61 -15.08 -2.27 0.41
N MET A 62 -14.24 -3.08 1.06
CA MET A 62 -12.86 -3.34 0.63
C MET A 62 -12.67 -4.42 -0.43
N GLY A 63 -13.77 -4.98 -0.98
CA GLY A 63 -13.72 -6.12 -1.90
C GLY A 63 -12.84 -5.91 -3.14
N SER A 64 -12.87 -4.72 -3.74
CA SER A 64 -12.06 -4.41 -4.92
C SER A 64 -10.56 -4.33 -4.61
N TYR A 65 -10.19 -3.77 -3.45
CA TYR A 65 -8.81 -3.64 -2.99
C TYR A 65 -8.21 -4.99 -2.59
N ILE A 66 -8.97 -5.84 -1.87
CA ILE A 66 -8.56 -7.21 -1.55
C ILE A 66 -8.33 -8.02 -2.84
N ASN A 67 -9.24 -7.92 -3.81
CA ASN A 67 -9.10 -8.62 -5.09
C ASN A 67 -7.86 -8.13 -5.87
N SER A 68 -7.66 -6.80 -5.92
CA SER A 68 -6.46 -6.22 -6.57
C SER A 68 -5.17 -6.67 -5.89
N ALA A 69 -5.10 -6.65 -4.55
CA ALA A 69 -3.96 -7.13 -3.80
C ALA A 69 -3.68 -8.62 -4.08
N THR A 70 -4.73 -9.46 -4.05
CA THR A 70 -4.63 -10.91 -4.31
C THR A 70 -4.10 -11.21 -5.71
N LYS A 71 -4.55 -10.45 -6.72
CA LYS A 71 -4.10 -10.60 -8.12
C LYS A 71 -2.66 -10.17 -8.32
N ASN A 72 -2.23 -9.10 -7.64
CA ASN A 72 -0.96 -8.43 -7.94
C ASN A 72 0.18 -8.75 -6.97
N ILE A 73 -0.07 -9.47 -5.86
CA ILE A 73 0.96 -9.67 -4.81
C ILE A 73 2.25 -10.29 -5.35
N GLU A 74 2.18 -11.29 -6.22
CA GLU A 74 3.36 -11.91 -6.84
C GLU A 74 4.20 -10.87 -7.61
N THR A 75 3.55 -10.13 -8.50
CA THR A 75 4.18 -9.05 -9.28
C THR A 75 4.80 -7.97 -8.39
N ILE A 76 4.12 -7.57 -7.30
CA ILE A 76 4.64 -6.59 -6.34
C ILE A 76 5.95 -7.11 -5.72
N CYS A 77 5.95 -8.35 -5.25
CA CYS A 77 7.10 -8.94 -4.56
C CYS A 77 8.29 -9.10 -5.50
N GLU A 78 8.05 -9.62 -6.71
CA GLU A 78 9.09 -9.77 -7.73
C GLU A 78 9.70 -8.42 -8.11
N ASN A 79 8.86 -7.39 -8.26
CA ASN A 79 9.33 -6.05 -8.60
C ASN A 79 10.14 -5.42 -7.45
N ILE A 80 9.72 -5.57 -6.20
CA ILE A 80 10.49 -5.09 -5.03
C ILE A 80 11.84 -5.81 -4.96
N ILE A 81 11.85 -7.14 -5.09
CA ILE A 81 13.09 -7.93 -5.04
C ILE A 81 14.07 -7.46 -6.13
N ARG A 82 13.56 -7.25 -7.35
CA ARG A 82 14.35 -6.80 -8.49
C ARG A 82 14.83 -5.35 -8.35
N SER A 83 13.94 -4.43 -7.99
CA SER A 83 14.26 -2.99 -7.93
C SER A 83 15.20 -2.65 -6.78
N GLU A 84 15.02 -3.30 -5.63
CA GLU A 84 15.79 -3.03 -4.41
C GLU A 84 16.99 -3.96 -4.24
N GLN A 85 17.24 -4.82 -5.23
CA GLN A 85 18.37 -5.75 -5.29
C GLN A 85 18.45 -6.62 -4.03
N LEU A 86 17.31 -7.20 -3.65
CA LEU A 86 17.17 -8.08 -2.50
C LEU A 86 17.67 -9.49 -2.86
N SER A 87 18.98 -9.62 -3.02
CA SER A 87 19.63 -10.80 -3.63
C SER A 87 19.72 -12.04 -2.73
N GLY A 88 19.51 -11.87 -1.42
CA GLY A 88 19.63 -12.96 -0.44
C GLY A 88 18.36 -13.83 -0.32
N PRO A 89 18.48 -15.14 -0.06
CA PRO A 89 17.32 -15.96 0.26
C PRO A 89 16.63 -15.42 1.51
N GLY A 90 15.32 -15.13 1.41
CA GLY A 90 14.56 -14.52 2.50
C GLY A 90 14.91 -13.05 2.78
N ALA A 91 15.55 -12.36 1.83
CA ALA A 91 15.82 -10.94 1.94
C ALA A 91 14.52 -10.14 2.14
N LEU A 92 13.46 -10.49 1.41
CA LEU A 92 12.11 -9.98 1.62
C LEU A 92 11.28 -10.92 2.50
N ARG A 93 10.68 -10.40 3.58
CA ARG A 93 9.57 -11.04 4.29
C ARG A 93 8.34 -10.16 4.19
N ILE A 94 7.19 -10.81 4.04
CA ILE A 94 5.90 -10.15 3.86
C ILE A 94 4.96 -10.63 4.95
N GLY A 95 4.41 -9.68 5.68
CA GLY A 95 3.39 -9.91 6.68
C GLY A 95 2.02 -9.47 6.17
N LEU A 96 0.98 -10.12 6.69
CA LEU A 96 -0.40 -9.74 6.45
C LEU A 96 -1.16 -9.75 7.77
N ILE A 97 -1.73 -8.60 8.11
CA ILE A 97 -2.75 -8.43 9.13
C ILE A 97 -4.02 -8.02 8.40
N ALA A 98 -5.11 -8.77 8.60
CA ALA A 98 -6.43 -8.36 8.15
C ALA A 98 -7.29 -8.02 9.36
N TYR A 99 -8.15 -7.01 9.26
CA TYR A 99 -9.02 -6.62 10.34
C TYR A 99 -10.41 -6.27 9.84
N ARG A 100 -11.36 -6.23 10.78
CA ARG A 100 -12.73 -5.76 10.55
C ARG A 100 -13.11 -4.86 11.71
N ASP A 101 -14.16 -5.23 12.43
CA ASP A 101 -14.76 -4.41 13.46
C ASP A 101 -14.90 -5.20 14.76
N HIS A 102 -15.16 -4.48 15.86
CA HIS A 102 -15.42 -5.07 17.15
C HIS A 102 -16.89 -5.52 17.26
N PRO A 103 -17.19 -6.56 18.08
CA PRO A 103 -18.57 -6.83 18.48
C PRO A 103 -19.18 -5.61 19.20
N PRO A 104 -20.43 -5.21 18.91
CA PRO A 104 -21.45 -5.98 18.19
C PRO A 104 -21.49 -5.77 16.65
N GLN A 105 -20.63 -4.92 16.08
CA GLN A 105 -20.68 -4.62 14.64
C GLN A 105 -20.23 -5.82 13.80
N ASP A 106 -19.21 -6.54 14.25
CA ASP A 106 -18.78 -7.81 13.64
C ASP A 106 -18.63 -8.90 14.71
N HIS A 107 -19.12 -10.11 14.40
CA HIS A 107 -19.08 -11.29 15.28
C HIS A 107 -18.14 -12.40 14.77
N THR A 108 -17.48 -12.20 13.64
CA THR A 108 -16.60 -13.17 12.99
C THR A 108 -15.17 -13.08 13.51
N TYR A 109 -14.54 -11.91 13.40
CA TYR A 109 -13.20 -11.64 13.93
C TYR A 109 -12.91 -10.14 13.90
N VAL A 110 -12.13 -9.68 14.88
CA VAL A 110 -11.59 -8.30 14.90
C VAL A 110 -10.30 -8.24 14.08
N VAL A 111 -9.36 -9.17 14.32
CA VAL A 111 -8.06 -9.25 13.64
C VAL A 111 -7.73 -10.70 13.27
N LYS A 112 -7.22 -10.89 12.05
CA LYS A 112 -6.53 -12.08 11.57
C LYS A 112 -5.06 -11.76 11.34
N ASN A 113 -4.19 -12.45 12.07
CA ASN A 113 -2.74 -12.33 11.94
C ASN A 113 -2.18 -13.53 11.19
N PHE A 114 -1.56 -13.29 10.02
CA PHE A 114 -0.92 -14.34 9.21
C PHE A 114 0.60 -14.41 9.41
N GLY A 115 1.18 -13.52 10.22
CA GLY A 115 2.62 -13.47 10.52
C GLY A 115 3.48 -13.09 9.30
N PHE A 116 4.80 -13.12 9.46
CA PHE A 116 5.74 -12.94 8.36
C PHE A 116 5.99 -14.24 7.57
N HIS A 117 6.05 -14.11 6.25
CA HIS A 117 6.42 -15.19 5.33
C HIS A 117 7.48 -14.72 4.33
N ASN A 118 8.40 -15.64 3.98
CA ASN A 118 9.41 -15.45 2.94
C ASN A 118 9.01 -16.07 1.59
N LYS A 119 7.81 -16.64 1.52
CA LYS A 119 7.22 -17.25 0.31
C LYS A 119 5.98 -16.47 -0.07
N VAL A 120 5.98 -15.89 -1.26
CA VAL A 120 4.90 -15.03 -1.74
C VAL A 120 3.60 -15.80 -1.92
N GLU A 121 3.71 -17.08 -2.28
CA GLU A 121 2.58 -18.00 -2.47
C GLU A 121 1.76 -18.14 -1.19
N LYS A 122 2.40 -18.18 -0.02
CA LYS A 122 1.71 -18.25 1.27
C LYS A 122 0.91 -16.98 1.58
N VAL A 123 1.45 -15.81 1.20
CA VAL A 123 0.74 -14.54 1.37
C VAL A 123 -0.44 -14.46 0.41
N LYS A 124 -0.27 -14.92 -0.84
CA LYS A 124 -1.36 -15.02 -1.81
C LYS A 124 -2.46 -15.98 -1.34
N GLU A 125 -2.10 -17.13 -0.78
CA GLU A 125 -3.05 -18.07 -0.17
C GLU A 125 -3.80 -17.42 0.99
N ALA A 126 -3.10 -16.70 1.88
CA ALA A 126 -3.73 -15.96 2.97
C ALA A 126 -4.73 -14.90 2.45
N LEU A 127 -4.33 -14.10 1.46
CA LEU A 127 -5.21 -13.11 0.81
C LEU A 127 -6.45 -13.75 0.20
N LYS A 128 -6.34 -14.92 -0.44
CA LYS A 128 -7.49 -15.67 -0.98
C LYS A 128 -8.49 -16.12 0.08
N THR A 129 -8.09 -16.20 1.36
CA THR A 129 -9.01 -16.51 2.47
C THR A 129 -9.78 -15.30 2.98
N LEU A 130 -9.42 -14.09 2.54
CA LEU A 130 -10.09 -12.86 2.94
C LEU A 130 -11.32 -12.63 2.05
N TYR A 131 -12.41 -12.27 2.70
CA TYR A 131 -13.65 -11.84 2.04
C TYR A 131 -14.12 -10.56 2.70
N ALA A 132 -14.46 -9.56 1.89
CA ALA A 132 -14.96 -8.26 2.33
C ALA A 132 -16.36 -8.42 2.94
N SER A 133 -16.50 -8.21 4.25
CA SER A 133 -17.78 -8.33 4.97
C SER A 133 -17.63 -7.76 6.38
N GLY A 134 -18.74 -7.43 7.05
CA GLY A 134 -18.71 -6.83 8.38
C GLY A 134 -18.68 -5.31 8.37
N GLY A 135 -18.41 -4.73 9.53
CA GLY A 135 -18.58 -3.30 9.83
C GLY A 135 -20.01 -2.98 10.28
N GLY A 136 -20.33 -1.69 10.43
CA GLY A 136 -21.73 -1.28 10.66
C GLY A 136 -21.91 0.17 11.08
N ASP A 137 -21.03 0.69 11.92
CA ASP A 137 -21.11 2.05 12.48
C ASP A 137 -20.22 3.08 11.77
N GLY A 138 -19.41 2.63 10.81
CA GLY A 138 -18.58 3.46 9.95
C GLY A 138 -17.10 3.28 10.27
N PRO A 139 -16.61 3.75 11.44
CA PRO A 139 -15.25 3.46 11.88
C PRO A 139 -14.99 1.98 12.12
N GLU A 140 -13.73 1.58 12.19
CA GLU A 140 -13.34 0.15 12.27
C GLU A 140 -12.21 -0.11 13.27
N ALA A 141 -11.86 -1.39 13.46
CA ALA A 141 -10.84 -1.86 14.41
C ALA A 141 -9.38 -1.63 13.94
N VAL A 142 -9.11 -0.50 13.30
CA VAL A 142 -7.78 -0.09 12.81
C VAL A 142 -6.75 -0.13 13.94
N THR A 143 -7.12 0.33 15.15
CA THR A 143 -6.23 0.36 16.31
C THR A 143 -5.80 -1.04 16.75
N ALA A 144 -6.72 -2.00 16.78
CA ALA A 144 -6.41 -3.40 17.08
C ALA A 144 -5.46 -4.00 16.03
N ALA A 145 -5.67 -3.66 14.75
CA ALA A 145 -4.82 -4.10 13.65
C ALA A 145 -3.40 -3.52 13.73
N MET A 146 -3.27 -2.23 14.07
CA MET A 146 -1.99 -1.60 14.34
C MET A 146 -1.26 -2.28 15.50
N LYS A 147 -1.97 -2.60 16.60
CA LYS A 147 -1.34 -3.32 17.72
C LYS A 147 -0.82 -4.69 17.28
N ALA A 148 -1.62 -5.45 16.54
CA ALA A 148 -1.23 -6.77 16.06
C ALA A 148 -0.04 -6.75 15.09
N ALA A 149 0.03 -5.73 14.23
CA ALA A 149 1.16 -5.54 13.31
C ALA A 149 2.43 -5.09 14.04
N LEU A 150 2.32 -4.27 15.09
CA LEU A 150 3.45 -3.87 15.93
C LEU A 150 4.08 -5.08 16.66
N ASP A 151 3.25 -6.05 17.06
CA ASP A 151 3.68 -7.25 17.80
C ASP A 151 4.29 -8.36 16.93
N LEU A 152 4.37 -8.16 15.61
CA LEU A 152 5.01 -9.13 14.71
C LEU A 152 6.51 -9.30 15.01
N ASP A 153 7.07 -10.42 14.55
CA ASP A 153 8.48 -10.78 14.76
C ASP A 153 9.43 -10.01 13.82
N TRP A 154 9.43 -8.68 13.88
CA TRP A 154 10.27 -7.80 13.06
C TRP A 154 11.77 -8.08 13.21
N ARG A 155 12.50 -8.18 12.09
CA ARG A 155 13.96 -8.36 12.11
C ARG A 155 14.64 -7.06 12.56
N PRO A 156 15.56 -7.09 13.55
CA PRO A 156 16.21 -5.90 14.06
C PRO A 156 16.90 -5.06 12.97
N HIS A 157 17.62 -5.71 12.05
CA HIS A 157 18.45 -5.06 11.03
C HIS A 157 17.79 -4.95 9.64
N ALA A 158 16.53 -5.39 9.49
CA ALA A 158 15.79 -5.21 8.25
C ALA A 158 15.26 -3.79 8.12
N THR A 159 15.15 -3.31 6.88
CA THR A 159 14.29 -2.16 6.56
C THR A 159 12.85 -2.56 6.86
N LYS A 160 12.20 -1.86 7.78
CA LYS A 160 10.82 -2.16 8.20
C LYS A 160 9.87 -1.23 7.47
N LEU A 161 8.73 -1.75 7.05
CA LEU A 161 7.69 -1.00 6.36
C LEU A 161 6.31 -1.56 6.73
N ALA A 162 5.43 -0.70 7.24
CA ALA A 162 4.02 -1.03 7.42
C ALA A 162 3.16 -0.22 6.45
N VAL A 163 2.22 -0.88 5.78
CA VAL A 163 1.28 -0.28 4.84
C VAL A 163 -0.13 -0.58 5.29
N LEU A 164 -0.81 0.42 5.85
CA LEU A 164 -2.23 0.37 6.19
C LEU A 164 -3.05 0.73 4.94
N ILE A 165 -4.05 -0.08 4.62
CA ILE A 165 -4.94 0.09 3.47
C ILE A 165 -6.36 0.05 4.03
N ALA A 166 -7.06 1.19 3.99
CA ALA A 166 -8.40 1.31 4.58
C ALA A 166 -9.22 2.40 3.91
N ASP A 167 -10.54 2.26 3.97
CA ASP A 167 -11.50 3.27 3.52
C ASP A 167 -12.34 3.87 4.66
N ALA A 168 -12.09 3.44 5.91
CA ALA A 168 -12.68 3.95 7.13
C ALA A 168 -11.63 4.34 8.21
N PRO A 169 -11.98 5.25 9.15
CA PRO A 169 -11.11 5.62 10.27
C PRO A 169 -11.15 4.63 11.45
N PRO A 170 -10.21 4.72 12.41
CA PRO A 170 -10.37 4.06 13.71
C PRO A 170 -11.53 4.64 14.52
N HIS A 171 -12.06 3.82 15.41
CA HIS A 171 -12.94 4.28 16.50
C HIS A 171 -12.29 5.34 17.40
N GLY A 172 -13.13 6.20 17.99
CA GLY A 172 -12.76 7.16 19.02
C GLY A 172 -12.31 8.53 18.53
N ILE A 173 -12.18 8.73 17.22
CA ILE A 173 -11.71 10.02 16.66
C ILE A 173 -12.83 11.08 16.54
N GLY A 174 -14.05 10.74 16.95
CA GLY A 174 -15.20 11.65 16.96
C GLY A 174 -16.01 11.66 15.66
N GLU A 175 -15.99 10.57 14.89
CA GLU A 175 -16.86 10.42 13.73
C GLU A 175 -18.33 10.27 14.13
N TYR A 176 -19.21 10.74 13.24
CA TYR A 176 -20.63 10.53 13.41
C TYR A 176 -20.97 9.06 13.17
N GLY A 177 -21.79 8.48 14.05
CA GLY A 177 -22.25 7.09 13.94
C GLY A 177 -21.40 6.08 14.72
N ASP A 178 -20.19 6.46 15.15
CA ASP A 178 -19.25 5.58 15.86
C ASP A 178 -19.89 4.93 17.11
N GLY A 179 -19.92 3.60 17.12
CA GLY A 179 -20.40 2.78 18.24
C GLY A 179 -19.40 2.70 19.39
N PHE A 180 -18.15 3.14 19.18
CA PHE A 180 -17.05 3.07 20.14
C PHE A 180 -16.38 4.44 20.32
N GLN A 181 -17.19 5.43 20.73
CA GLN A 181 -16.80 6.85 20.81
C GLN A 181 -15.61 7.15 21.74
N GLU A 182 -15.34 6.27 22.71
CA GLU A 182 -14.22 6.39 23.66
C GLU A 182 -12.92 5.74 23.14
N GLY A 183 -12.92 5.22 21.92
CA GLY A 183 -11.78 4.53 21.32
C GLY A 183 -11.96 3.01 21.25
N SER A 184 -10.91 2.32 20.85
CA SER A 184 -10.96 0.87 20.68
C SER A 184 -11.26 0.16 22.02
N PRO A 185 -12.20 -0.81 22.03
CA PRO A 185 -12.53 -1.60 23.22
C PRO A 185 -11.36 -2.36 23.85
N ASP A 186 -10.28 -2.58 23.11
CA ASP A 186 -9.08 -3.26 23.59
C ASP A 186 -8.18 -2.38 24.49
N GLY A 187 -8.55 -1.10 24.66
CA GLY A 187 -7.83 -0.12 25.48
C GLY A 187 -6.56 0.42 24.84
N GLN A 188 -6.29 0.09 23.57
CA GLN A 188 -5.19 0.67 22.81
C GLN A 188 -5.58 2.04 22.26
N ASP A 189 -4.58 2.92 22.13
CA ASP A 189 -4.72 4.24 21.55
C ASP A 189 -3.86 4.34 20.28
N PRO A 190 -4.43 4.73 19.13
CA PRO A 190 -3.68 4.71 17.87
C PRO A 190 -2.56 5.75 17.82
N LEU A 191 -2.66 6.89 18.51
CA LEU A 191 -1.58 7.88 18.57
C LEU A 191 -0.41 7.37 19.42
N ARG A 192 -0.70 6.68 20.53
CA ARG A 192 0.33 6.00 21.32
C ARG A 192 0.98 4.88 20.54
N LEU A 193 0.20 4.09 19.78
CA LEU A 193 0.76 3.07 18.89
C LEU A 193 1.65 3.68 17.82
N ALA A 194 1.23 4.76 17.15
CA ALA A 194 2.07 5.43 16.15
C ALA A 194 3.44 5.86 16.70
N ARG A 195 3.51 6.34 17.95
CA ARG A 195 4.79 6.63 18.62
C ARG A 195 5.61 5.37 18.89
N GLN A 196 4.96 4.26 19.24
CA GLN A 196 5.65 2.96 19.39
C GLN A 196 6.19 2.45 18.05
N TYR A 197 5.44 2.63 16.96
CA TYR A 197 5.91 2.38 15.59
C TYR A 197 7.15 3.20 15.26
N ALA A 198 7.10 4.52 15.53
CA ALA A 198 8.22 5.43 15.30
C ALA A 198 9.47 5.00 16.12
N LYS A 199 9.29 4.66 17.40
CA LYS A 199 10.36 4.15 18.28
C LYS A 199 10.93 2.81 17.81
N ALA A 200 10.09 1.91 17.31
CA ALA A 200 10.51 0.63 16.73
C ALA A 200 11.17 0.79 15.35
N GLY A 201 11.16 2.01 14.79
CA GLY A 201 11.68 2.29 13.47
C GLY A 201 10.82 1.71 12.34
N ILE A 202 9.51 1.59 12.56
CA ILE A 202 8.55 1.08 11.59
C ILE A 202 7.74 2.27 11.05
N PRO A 203 8.09 2.84 9.88
CA PRO A 203 7.23 3.83 9.24
C PRO A 203 5.91 3.20 8.82
N LEU A 204 4.80 3.86 9.14
CA LEU A 204 3.44 3.45 8.80
C LEU A 204 2.91 4.30 7.65
N PHE A 205 2.91 3.75 6.45
CA PHE A 205 2.29 4.39 5.29
C PHE A 205 0.81 4.10 5.28
N MET A 206 0.00 5.11 4.98
CA MET A 206 -1.44 4.97 4.85
C MET A 206 -1.84 5.08 3.39
N ILE A 207 -2.41 4.03 2.82
CA ILE A 207 -3.08 4.06 1.53
C ILE A 207 -4.56 4.31 1.81
N ALA A 208 -5.00 5.54 1.52
CA ALA A 208 -6.36 5.98 1.70
C ALA A 208 -7.22 5.57 0.49
N CYS A 209 -8.16 4.66 0.72
CA CYS A 209 -9.09 4.20 -0.31
C CYS A 209 -10.20 5.24 -0.51
N GLU A 210 -10.12 5.99 -1.59
CA GLU A 210 -10.94 7.17 -1.87
C GLU A 210 -11.98 6.88 -2.95
N PRO A 211 -13.15 7.54 -2.93
CA PRO A 211 -13.54 8.69 -2.11
C PRO A 211 -14.14 8.34 -0.72
N ALA A 212 -14.20 7.05 -0.37
CA ALA A 212 -14.94 6.58 0.80
C ALA A 212 -14.36 7.16 2.11
N LEU A 213 -13.03 7.17 2.24
CA LEU A 213 -12.36 7.76 3.41
C LEU A 213 -12.69 9.25 3.59
N SER A 214 -12.72 10.03 2.51
CA SER A 214 -13.09 11.45 2.55
C SER A 214 -14.58 11.72 2.84
N GLY A 215 -15.41 10.68 2.92
CA GLY A 215 -16.78 10.78 3.41
C GLY A 215 -16.87 11.08 4.92
N TYR A 216 -15.81 10.74 5.66
CA TYR A 216 -15.69 10.96 7.10
C TYR A 216 -15.16 12.37 7.42
N GLN A 217 -15.56 12.91 8.57
CA GLN A 217 -15.31 14.31 8.92
C GLN A 217 -13.85 14.55 9.35
N HIS A 218 -13.23 13.57 10.01
CA HIS A 218 -11.92 13.66 10.66
C HIS A 218 -10.90 12.65 10.10
N ALA A 219 -11.33 11.57 9.44
CA ALA A 219 -10.47 10.49 8.96
C ALA A 219 -9.21 10.95 8.20
N ALA A 220 -9.36 11.78 7.16
CA ALA A 220 -8.22 12.23 6.35
C ALA A 220 -7.19 13.04 7.15
N ASP A 221 -7.65 13.93 8.05
CA ASP A 221 -6.74 14.71 8.91
C ASP A 221 -6.07 13.81 9.95
N PHE A 222 -6.83 12.87 10.51
CA PHE A 222 -6.34 11.90 11.49
C PHE A 222 -5.20 11.07 10.92
N PHE A 223 -5.40 10.44 9.76
CA PHE A 223 -4.36 9.62 9.16
C PHE A 223 -3.15 10.42 8.70
N GLN A 224 -3.33 11.66 8.19
CA GLN A 224 -2.20 12.56 7.90
C GLN A 224 -1.38 12.88 9.15
N GLY A 225 -2.02 13.13 10.29
CA GLY A 225 -1.32 13.30 11.56
C GLY A 225 -0.62 12.02 12.05
N LEU A 226 -1.28 10.87 11.89
CA LEU A 226 -0.77 9.56 12.30
C LEU A 226 0.52 9.18 11.54
N VAL A 227 0.53 9.30 10.22
CA VAL A 227 1.71 8.98 9.41
C VAL A 227 2.87 9.95 9.66
N GLN A 228 2.57 11.22 9.98
CA GLN A 228 3.57 12.21 10.35
C GLN A 228 4.34 11.81 11.61
N ILE A 229 3.68 11.22 12.61
CA ILE A 229 4.35 10.67 13.82
C ILE A 229 5.40 9.63 13.45
N THR A 230 5.06 8.73 12.52
CA THR A 230 5.97 7.64 12.09
C THR A 230 7.01 8.06 11.06
N GLY A 231 6.98 9.32 10.58
CA GLY A 231 7.82 9.80 9.49
C GLY A 231 7.51 9.10 8.15
N ALA A 232 6.25 8.79 7.90
CA ALA A 232 5.74 8.21 6.66
C ALA A 232 4.77 9.18 5.96
N MET A 233 4.04 8.72 4.96
CA MET A 233 3.08 9.54 4.22
C MET A 233 1.73 8.85 4.02
N LEU A 234 0.71 9.67 3.78
CA LEU A 234 -0.59 9.23 3.33
C LEU A 234 -0.65 9.34 1.81
N VAL A 235 -1.17 8.30 1.17
CA VAL A 235 -1.26 8.17 -0.28
C VAL A 235 -2.73 7.97 -0.66
N PRO A 236 -3.40 8.96 -1.27
CA PRO A 236 -4.77 8.81 -1.71
C PRO A 236 -4.83 7.91 -2.96
N LEU A 237 -5.65 6.87 -2.89
CA LEU A 237 -5.84 5.90 -3.96
C LEU A 237 -7.32 5.89 -4.37
N THR A 238 -7.60 6.38 -5.57
CA THR A 238 -8.98 6.48 -6.08
C THR A 238 -9.37 5.26 -6.93
N THR A 239 -8.39 4.44 -7.30
CA THR A 239 -8.59 3.15 -7.97
C THR A 239 -7.68 2.05 -7.44
N ALA A 240 -8.25 0.88 -7.21
CA ALA A 240 -7.50 -0.30 -6.76
C ALA A 240 -6.45 -0.77 -7.78
N SER A 241 -6.53 -0.35 -9.05
CA SER A 241 -5.58 -0.76 -10.10
C SER A 241 -4.16 -0.23 -9.86
N LEU A 242 -4.02 0.93 -9.19
CA LEU A 242 -2.74 1.57 -8.90
C LEU A 242 -2.07 1.04 -7.62
N LEU A 243 -2.76 0.22 -6.83
CA LEU A 243 -2.30 -0.24 -5.52
C LEU A 243 -0.88 -0.86 -5.57
N SER A 244 -0.62 -1.72 -6.55
CA SER A 244 0.67 -2.40 -6.71
C SER A 244 1.82 -1.43 -6.99
N HIS A 245 1.59 -0.44 -7.86
CA HIS A 245 2.59 0.56 -8.21
C HIS A 245 2.88 1.52 -7.05
N VAL A 246 1.85 1.87 -6.26
CA VAL A 246 2.01 2.65 -5.04
C VAL A 246 2.89 1.92 -4.03
N ILE A 247 2.61 0.64 -3.76
CA ILE A 247 3.40 -0.17 -2.82
C ILE A 247 4.87 -0.24 -3.27
N LEU A 248 5.13 -0.43 -4.57
CA LEU A 248 6.49 -0.45 -5.10
C LEU A 248 7.23 0.89 -4.87
N GLY A 249 6.56 2.01 -5.13
CA GLY A 249 7.12 3.35 -4.90
C GLY A 249 7.44 3.59 -3.42
N ILE A 250 6.52 3.25 -2.53
CA ILE A 250 6.69 3.33 -1.08
C ILE A 250 7.88 2.46 -0.63
N ALA A 251 7.98 1.22 -1.12
CA ALA A 251 9.05 0.30 -0.75
C ALA A 251 10.44 0.84 -1.17
N GLY A 252 10.56 1.35 -2.39
CA GLY A 252 11.80 1.95 -2.87
C GLY A 252 12.21 3.18 -2.07
N GLU A 253 11.26 4.05 -1.75
CA GLU A 253 11.51 5.23 -0.94
C GLU A 253 11.93 4.88 0.50
N ALA A 254 11.25 3.91 1.13
CA ALA A 254 11.59 3.44 2.47
C ALA A 254 13.02 2.85 2.53
N MET A 255 13.44 2.12 1.49
CA MET A 255 14.81 1.60 1.39
C MET A 255 15.87 2.68 1.31
N ASP A 256 15.63 3.72 0.51
CA ASP A 256 16.58 4.82 0.36
C ASP A 256 16.66 5.66 1.64
N LEU A 257 15.54 5.94 2.30
CA LEU A 257 15.50 6.67 3.57
C LEU A 257 16.13 5.88 4.71
N GLU A 258 15.90 4.57 4.80
CA GLU A 258 16.54 3.72 5.82
C GLU A 258 18.06 3.65 5.62
N ARG A 259 18.55 3.61 4.37
CA ARG A 259 19.99 3.71 4.09
C ARG A 259 20.56 5.04 4.62
N LEU A 260 19.89 6.15 4.34
CA LEU A 260 20.33 7.47 4.83
C LEU A 260 20.29 7.56 6.35
N HIS A 261 19.23 7.03 6.97
CA HIS A 261 19.12 7.01 8.42
C HIS A 261 20.28 6.23 9.06
N ARG A 262 20.70 5.09 8.51
CA ARG A 262 21.86 4.34 9.03
C ARG A 262 23.18 5.10 8.89
N GLU A 263 23.27 5.97 7.88
CA GLU A 263 24.49 6.73 7.60
C GLU A 263 24.61 7.98 8.47
N ILE A 264 23.52 8.71 8.66
CA ILE A 264 23.54 10.05 9.27
C ILE A 264 22.52 10.25 10.40
N GLY A 265 21.73 9.24 10.74
CA GLY A 265 20.65 9.32 11.74
C GLY A 265 21.11 9.77 13.13
N ASP A 266 22.23 9.22 13.61
CA ASP A 266 22.78 9.57 14.93
C ASP A 266 23.17 11.05 14.99
N ALA A 267 23.83 11.57 13.94
CA ALA A 267 24.22 12.97 13.86
C ALA A 267 22.99 13.91 13.79
N ILE A 268 21.90 13.47 13.14
CA ILE A 268 20.65 14.22 13.10
C ILE A 268 20.02 14.29 14.50
N ALA A 269 19.97 13.16 15.21
CA ALA A 269 19.43 13.13 16.57
C ALA A 269 20.23 14.06 17.49
N GLU A 270 21.55 13.93 17.55
CA GLU A 270 22.41 14.81 18.35
C GLU A 270 22.17 16.30 18.04
N ARG A 271 22.02 16.65 16.75
CA ARG A 271 21.74 18.02 16.32
C ARG A 271 20.38 18.52 16.81
N ILE A 272 19.32 17.72 16.70
CA ILE A 272 17.98 18.08 17.19
C ILE A 272 18.02 18.29 18.71
N GLN A 273 18.74 17.43 19.44
CA GLN A 273 18.92 17.57 20.89
C GLN A 273 19.62 18.88 21.25
N SER A 274 20.69 19.23 20.53
CA SER A 274 21.45 20.45 20.80
C SER A 274 20.60 21.72 20.63
N LEU A 275 19.80 21.81 19.56
CA LEU A 275 18.94 22.97 19.30
C LEU A 275 17.75 23.05 20.27
N SER A 276 17.24 21.91 20.72
CA SER A 276 16.15 21.87 21.70
C SER A 276 16.55 22.45 23.06
N LEU A 277 17.84 22.36 23.42
CA LEU A 277 18.38 22.93 24.66
C LEU A 277 18.63 24.44 24.58
N GLU A 278 18.81 25.00 23.38
CA GLU A 278 19.16 26.41 23.17
C GLU A 278 17.96 27.39 23.26
N GLY A 279 16.73 26.88 23.45
CA GLY A 279 15.57 27.70 23.83
C GLY A 279 15.04 28.67 22.75
N GLY A 280 15.35 28.43 21.47
CA GLY A 280 14.84 29.23 20.35
C GLY A 280 13.33 29.07 20.12
N GLN A 281 12.67 30.11 19.61
CA GLN A 281 11.24 30.11 19.25
C GLN A 281 10.90 29.34 17.95
N THR A 282 11.88 28.74 17.27
CA THR A 282 11.67 28.02 16.00
C THR A 282 11.48 26.53 16.22
N ASN A 283 10.73 25.87 15.33
CA ASN A 283 10.57 24.41 15.35
C ASN A 283 11.93 23.75 15.04
N PRO A 284 12.64 23.16 16.02
CA PRO A 284 14.01 22.71 15.84
C PRO A 284 14.13 21.66 14.75
N MET A 285 13.10 20.83 14.56
CA MET A 285 13.07 19.81 13.51
C MET A 285 13.04 20.41 12.11
N ASP A 286 12.30 21.50 11.87
CA ASP A 286 12.24 22.14 10.56
C ASP A 286 13.57 22.80 10.18
N ASP A 287 14.25 23.38 11.16
CA ASP A 287 15.56 24.00 10.93
C ASP A 287 16.64 22.94 10.63
N VAL A 288 16.65 21.83 11.38
CA VAL A 288 17.52 20.69 11.09
C VAL A 288 17.21 20.09 9.72
N ALA A 289 15.93 19.93 9.37
CA ALA A 289 15.56 19.42 8.07
C ALA A 289 16.02 20.33 6.92
N ARG A 290 15.95 21.65 7.07
CA ARG A 290 16.43 22.61 6.07
C ARG A 290 17.95 22.55 5.91
N GLU A 291 18.68 22.58 7.01
CA GLU A 291 20.14 22.45 7.02
C GLU A 291 20.59 21.12 6.40
N LEU A 292 19.94 20.03 6.78
CA LEU A 292 20.24 18.70 6.26
C LEU A 292 19.92 18.59 4.77
N HIS A 293 18.83 19.20 4.32
CA HIS A 293 18.44 19.20 2.91
C HIS A 293 19.51 19.89 2.05
N GLU A 294 19.99 21.06 2.47
CA GLU A 294 21.09 21.76 1.78
C GLU A 294 22.34 20.89 1.70
N ARG A 295 22.73 20.22 2.79
CA ARG A 295 23.89 19.32 2.81
C ARG A 295 23.73 18.12 1.89
N LEU A 296 22.56 17.49 1.86
CA LEU A 296 22.28 16.34 1.01
C LEU A 296 22.19 16.73 -0.47
N LEU A 297 21.69 17.94 -0.77
CA LEU A 297 21.75 18.49 -2.13
C LEU A 297 23.19 18.70 -2.59
N LEU A 298 24.06 19.26 -1.73
CA LEU A 298 25.49 19.43 -2.04
C LEU A 298 26.23 18.09 -2.20
N ARG A 299 25.76 17.04 -1.52
CA ARG A 299 26.26 15.67 -1.69
C ARG A 299 25.74 14.98 -2.96
N ASN A 300 24.87 15.64 -3.73
CA ASN A 300 24.14 15.05 -4.86
C ASN A 300 23.38 13.78 -4.46
N GLU A 301 22.75 13.79 -3.29
CA GLU A 301 21.98 12.65 -2.81
C GLU A 301 20.73 12.45 -3.67
N ASN A 302 20.57 11.23 -4.20
CA ASN A 302 19.46 10.86 -5.08
C ASN A 302 18.60 9.79 -4.40
N THR A 303 17.29 10.01 -4.38
CA THR A 303 16.30 9.14 -3.76
C THR A 303 15.15 8.87 -4.72
N LYS A 304 14.55 7.69 -4.56
CA LYS A 304 13.26 7.36 -5.16
C LYS A 304 12.15 8.16 -4.49
N GLN A 305 11.23 8.68 -5.29
CA GLN A 305 10.12 9.52 -4.87
C GLN A 305 8.84 9.04 -5.52
N LEU A 306 7.84 8.80 -4.68
CA LEU A 306 6.46 8.61 -5.12
C LEU A 306 5.75 9.96 -5.18
N TYR A 307 5.26 10.34 -6.36
CA TYR A 307 4.44 11.53 -6.53
C TYR A 307 3.02 11.13 -6.92
N ILE A 308 2.08 11.47 -6.04
CA ILE A 308 0.64 11.43 -6.32
C ILE A 308 0.09 12.81 -6.02
N GLU A 309 -0.74 13.32 -6.93
CA GLU A 309 -1.44 14.57 -6.69
C GLU A 309 -2.39 14.43 -5.50
N SER A 310 -2.25 15.32 -4.51
CA SER A 310 -3.18 15.36 -3.38
C SER A 310 -4.59 15.69 -3.87
N ILE A 311 -5.55 14.85 -3.48
CA ILE A 311 -6.98 15.08 -3.75
C ILE A 311 -7.66 15.82 -2.59
N TYR A 312 -6.94 16.11 -1.51
CA TYR A 312 -7.49 16.75 -0.32
C TYR A 312 -7.49 18.26 -0.44
N ARG A 313 -8.49 18.90 0.16
CA ARG A 313 -8.58 20.36 0.20
C ARG A 313 -7.72 20.90 1.35
N ASP A 314 -6.70 21.70 1.00
CA ASP A 314 -5.90 22.42 1.98
C ASP A 314 -6.72 23.55 2.62
N THR A 315 -6.92 23.45 3.94
CA THR A 315 -7.67 24.42 4.76
C THR A 315 -6.92 24.63 6.07
N GLU A 316 -7.08 25.81 6.68
CA GLU A 316 -6.46 26.11 7.97
C GLU A 316 -6.92 25.15 9.07
N GLU A 317 -8.20 24.75 9.05
CA GLU A 317 -8.76 23.79 9.99
C GLU A 317 -8.15 22.39 9.81
N SER A 318 -7.97 21.94 8.56
CA SER A 318 -7.30 20.66 8.27
C SER A 318 -5.84 20.67 8.75
N ARG A 319 -5.08 21.73 8.43
CA ARG A 319 -3.69 21.88 8.93
C ARG A 319 -3.62 21.91 10.46
N HIS A 320 -4.56 22.61 11.11
CA HIS A 320 -4.69 22.62 12.57
C HIS A 320 -4.97 21.21 13.11
N ASN A 321 -5.94 20.49 12.55
CA ASN A 321 -6.31 19.15 13.00
C ASN A 321 -5.16 18.15 12.85
N ILE A 322 -4.48 18.15 11.69
CA ILE A 322 -3.30 17.30 11.43
C ILE A 322 -2.25 17.54 12.51
N GLN A 323 -1.96 18.81 12.81
CA GLN A 323 -0.99 19.16 13.84
C GLN A 323 -1.42 18.72 15.24
N VAL A 324 -2.71 18.85 15.58
CA VAL A 324 -3.26 18.35 16.85
C VAL A 324 -3.09 16.85 16.95
N TRP A 325 -3.48 16.08 15.92
CA TRP A 325 -3.32 14.63 15.90
C TRP A 325 -1.86 14.19 15.98
N ALA A 326 -0.95 14.89 15.30
CA ALA A 326 0.47 14.57 15.29
C ALA A 326 1.17 14.84 16.64
N THR A 327 0.66 15.79 17.43
CA THR A 327 1.34 16.24 18.66
C THR A 327 0.67 15.78 19.95
N ALA A 328 -0.64 15.59 19.98
CA ALA A 328 -1.38 15.21 21.18
C ALA A 328 -1.00 13.79 21.66
N PRO A 329 -0.82 13.56 22.98
CA PRO A 329 -0.31 12.29 23.52
C PRO A 329 -1.25 11.10 23.28
N ASP A 330 -2.55 11.34 23.24
CA ASP A 330 -3.62 10.34 23.02
C ASP A 330 -4.87 10.99 22.44
N LEU A 331 -5.84 10.15 22.05
CA LEU A 331 -7.12 10.59 21.49
C LEU A 331 -7.91 11.46 22.47
N ALA A 332 -7.85 11.17 23.77
CA ALA A 332 -8.59 11.93 24.79
C ALA A 332 -8.11 13.38 24.88
N ALA A 333 -6.80 13.63 24.75
CA ALA A 333 -6.23 14.97 24.69
C ALA A 333 -6.46 15.65 23.33
N ALA A 334 -6.48 14.89 22.23
CA ALA A 334 -6.60 15.41 20.88
C ALA A 334 -8.05 15.83 20.54
N LYS A 335 -9.02 14.93 20.76
CA LYS A 335 -10.42 15.04 20.32
C LYS A 335 -11.10 16.38 20.66
N PRO A 336 -10.93 16.96 21.87
CA PRO A 336 -11.55 18.26 22.20
C PRO A 336 -11.02 19.45 21.38
N ASN A 337 -9.83 19.32 20.79
CA ASN A 337 -9.14 20.40 20.07
C ASN A 337 -9.36 20.34 18.54
N ILE A 338 -10.09 19.32 18.07
CA ILE A 338 -10.35 19.09 16.65
C ILE A 338 -11.46 20.01 16.16
N LYS A 339 -11.19 20.71 15.06
CA LYS A 339 -12.12 21.62 14.41
C LYS A 339 -12.87 20.88 13.32
N ARG A 340 -14.16 21.17 13.19
CA ARG A 340 -14.95 20.72 12.06
C ARG A 340 -14.50 21.43 10.79
N VAL A 341 -14.20 20.68 9.74
CA VAL A 341 -13.88 21.27 8.43
C VAL A 341 -15.14 21.34 7.57
N ALA A 342 -15.55 22.55 7.21
CA ALA A 342 -16.83 22.78 6.56
C ALA A 342 -16.82 22.42 5.06
N GLY A 343 -17.81 21.65 4.61
CA GLY A 343 -17.95 21.25 3.20
C GLY A 343 -17.12 20.02 2.84
N SER A 344 -16.84 19.85 1.54
CA SER A 344 -16.10 18.69 1.04
C SER A 344 -14.67 18.65 1.56
N ARG A 345 -14.21 17.44 1.90
CA ARG A 345 -12.80 17.14 2.24
C ARG A 345 -11.90 17.05 1.01
N LEU A 346 -12.52 16.78 -0.14
CA LEU A 346 -11.87 16.67 -1.45
C LEU A 346 -11.72 18.04 -2.11
N SER A 347 -10.65 18.21 -2.88
CA SER A 347 -10.31 19.43 -3.60
C SER A 347 -11.29 19.72 -4.73
N ASP A 348 -11.48 21.00 -5.04
CA ASP A 348 -12.37 21.41 -6.15
C ASP A 348 -11.88 20.85 -7.49
N LYS A 349 -10.57 20.76 -7.69
CA LYS A 349 -9.97 20.15 -8.89
C LYS A 349 -10.40 18.69 -9.04
N TYR A 350 -10.28 17.89 -7.98
CA TYR A 350 -10.72 16.48 -8.00
C TYR A 350 -12.22 16.36 -8.30
N LEU A 351 -13.05 17.15 -7.61
CA LEU A 351 -14.50 17.14 -7.80
C LEU A 351 -14.91 17.54 -9.22
N GLN A 352 -14.24 18.53 -9.81
CA GLN A 352 -14.48 18.96 -11.20
C GLN A 352 -14.11 17.86 -12.19
N THR A 353 -12.94 17.25 -12.04
CA THR A 353 -12.49 16.12 -12.88
C THR A 353 -13.51 14.98 -12.80
N LYS A 354 -13.92 14.58 -11.59
CA LYS A 354 -14.90 13.52 -11.39
C LYS A 354 -16.27 13.83 -12.02
N ARG A 355 -16.76 15.07 -11.90
CA ARG A 355 -18.00 15.53 -12.54
C ARG A 355 -17.91 15.50 -14.06
N ALA A 356 -16.77 15.90 -14.63
CA ALA A 356 -16.54 15.87 -16.07
C ALA A 356 -16.56 14.41 -16.59
N THR A 357 -15.87 13.50 -15.91
CA THR A 357 -15.85 12.07 -16.26
C THR A 357 -17.24 11.43 -16.13
N SER A 358 -18.01 11.79 -15.11
CA SER A 358 -19.38 11.28 -14.92
C SER A 358 -20.41 11.85 -15.90
N SER A 359 -20.18 13.06 -16.42
CA SER A 359 -21.09 13.71 -17.39
C SER A 359 -20.89 13.19 -18.81
N TYR A 360 -19.78 12.48 -19.07
CA TYR A 360 -19.48 11.85 -20.34
C TYR A 360 -20.12 10.46 -20.44
N LYS A 361 -21.46 10.38 -20.37
CA LYS A 361 -22.19 9.23 -20.93
C LYS A 361 -22.54 9.58 -22.37
N PRO A 362 -21.94 8.95 -23.40
CA PRO A 362 -22.41 9.14 -24.76
C PRO A 362 -23.85 8.64 -24.80
N TYR A 363 -24.78 9.57 -25.05
CA TYR A 363 -26.16 9.24 -25.34
C TYR A 363 -26.17 8.42 -26.62
N VAL A 364 -26.24 7.09 -26.48
CA VAL A 364 -26.64 6.19 -27.56
C VAL A 364 -28.16 6.26 -27.63
N PRO A 365 -28.75 6.83 -28.70
CA PRO A 365 -30.19 6.81 -28.87
C PRO A 365 -30.60 5.35 -29.03
N PHE A 366 -31.38 4.82 -28.08
CA PHE A 366 -32.03 3.53 -28.25
C PHE A 366 -32.89 3.57 -29.54
N PRO A 367 -32.76 2.58 -30.46
CA PRO A 367 -33.73 2.42 -31.53
C PRO A 367 -35.09 2.07 -30.90
N LYS A 368 -36.13 2.84 -31.23
CA LYS A 368 -37.50 2.53 -30.78
C LYS A 368 -37.89 1.11 -31.24
N PRO A 369 -38.49 0.27 -30.38
CA PRO A 369 -39.06 -0.99 -30.84
C PRO A 369 -40.24 -0.70 -31.79
N ALA A 370 -40.27 -1.36 -32.93
CA ALA A 370 -41.36 -1.27 -33.89
C ALA A 370 -42.64 -1.83 -33.25
N GLY A 371 -43.59 -0.94 -32.94
CA GLY A 371 -44.94 -1.32 -32.53
C GLY A 371 -45.66 -2.02 -33.67
N GLY A 372 -46.08 -3.26 -33.45
CA GLY A 372 -46.98 -3.97 -34.34
C GLY A 372 -48.40 -3.43 -34.20
N THR A 373 -49.04 -3.13 -35.33
CA THR A 373 -50.50 -3.03 -35.43
C THR A 373 -50.99 -3.66 -36.72
N SER A 374 -52.11 -4.35 -36.56
CA SER A 374 -52.89 -5.18 -37.46
C SER A 374 -53.40 -4.51 -38.75
N SER A 375 -53.66 -5.37 -39.71
CA SER A 375 -54.25 -5.18 -41.04
C SER A 375 -55.64 -4.53 -41.10
N SER A 376 -55.88 -3.66 -42.10
CA SER A 376 -57.01 -3.76 -43.04
C SER A 376 -56.98 -2.74 -44.21
N SER A 377 -57.18 -3.28 -45.43
CA SER A 377 -57.81 -2.75 -46.67
C SER A 377 -57.23 -1.56 -47.47
N ALA A 378 -56.62 -1.93 -48.62
CA ALA A 378 -56.99 -1.68 -50.03
C ALA A 378 -56.91 -0.28 -50.73
N PHE A 379 -56.56 -0.36 -52.04
CA PHE A 379 -56.39 0.63 -53.13
C PHE A 379 -55.04 1.38 -53.16
N GLY A 380 -54.27 1.48 -54.24
CA GLY A 380 -54.31 0.99 -55.63
C GLY A 380 -53.30 1.80 -56.49
N SER A 381 -52.75 1.19 -57.56
CA SER A 381 -51.87 1.75 -58.63
C SER A 381 -50.36 1.98 -58.29
N SER A 382 -49.44 1.16 -58.83
CA SER A 382 -48.66 1.31 -60.11
C SER A 382 -47.46 2.27 -59.95
N THR A 383 -46.18 2.00 -60.28
CA THR A 383 -45.53 1.25 -61.37
C THR A 383 -44.03 0.99 -61.04
N SER A 384 -43.40 -0.03 -61.67
CA SER A 384 -41.99 -0.18 -62.17
C SER A 384 -40.82 0.55 -61.46
N SER A 385 -39.59 0.05 -61.29
CA SER A 385 -38.82 -1.06 -61.87
C SER A 385 -37.40 -1.03 -61.26
N ALA A 386 -36.77 -2.21 -61.18
CA ALA A 386 -35.34 -2.56 -61.15
C ALA A 386 -34.26 -1.45 -61.05
N SER A 387 -33.27 -1.65 -60.16
CA SER A 387 -31.87 -1.99 -60.52
C SER A 387 -30.91 -1.94 -59.33
N SER A 388 -29.96 -2.86 -59.32
CA SER A 388 -28.67 -2.83 -58.61
C SER A 388 -27.60 -3.20 -59.66
N PRO A 389 -26.28 -3.18 -59.37
CA PRO A 389 -25.39 -2.27 -58.62
C PRO A 389 -24.35 -1.67 -59.65
N PRO A 390 -23.12 -1.17 -59.34
CA PRO A 390 -22.01 -1.96 -58.78
C PRO A 390 -20.96 -1.19 -57.91
N SER A 391 -20.00 -2.00 -57.44
CA SER A 391 -18.76 -1.78 -56.68
C SER A 391 -17.65 -0.95 -57.34
N PHE A 392 -16.74 -0.36 -56.54
CA PHE A 392 -15.24 -0.34 -56.68
C PHE A 392 -14.64 0.24 -55.35
N SER A 393 -13.81 -0.51 -54.58
CA SER A 393 -12.32 -0.47 -54.44
C SER A 393 -11.73 0.89 -53.99
N GLN A 394 -10.72 1.06 -53.13
CA GLN A 394 -9.65 0.21 -52.58
C GLN A 394 -8.87 1.01 -51.49
N SER A 395 -7.98 0.31 -50.76
CA SER A 395 -6.81 0.82 -50.01
C SER A 395 -7.05 1.22 -48.54
N GLY A 396 -6.25 0.81 -47.55
CA GLY A 396 -4.97 0.11 -47.57
C GLY A 396 -4.61 -0.35 -46.16
N SER A 397 -3.83 -1.43 -46.11
CA SER A 397 -3.44 -2.21 -44.94
C SER A 397 -2.39 -1.52 -44.05
N ARG A 398 -2.48 -1.75 -42.73
CA ARG A 398 -1.31 -1.77 -41.83
C ARG A 398 -1.38 -2.97 -40.91
N LYS A 399 -0.45 -3.92 -41.09
CA LYS A 399 -0.13 -4.99 -40.16
C LYS A 399 0.71 -4.39 -39.03
N VAL A 400 0.35 -4.67 -37.79
CA VAL A 400 1.17 -4.39 -36.61
C VAL A 400 1.94 -5.66 -36.28
N VAL A 401 3.26 -5.58 -36.36
CA VAL A 401 4.20 -6.57 -35.82
C VAL A 401 4.43 -6.18 -34.37
N ALA A 402 4.13 -7.08 -33.43
CA ALA A 402 4.48 -6.92 -32.03
C ALA A 402 5.60 -7.92 -31.71
N GLU A 403 6.83 -7.42 -31.64
CA GLU A 403 7.99 -8.09 -31.05
C GLU A 403 8.59 -7.08 -30.08
N PHE A 404 8.55 -7.39 -28.78
CA PHE A 404 9.03 -6.52 -27.70
C PHE A 404 10.41 -7.00 -27.24
N SER A 405 11.42 -6.14 -27.43
CA SER A 405 12.74 -6.24 -26.79
C SER A 405 12.92 -5.00 -25.91
N ALA A 406 12.78 -5.17 -24.61
CA ALA A 406 13.30 -4.25 -23.60
C ALA A 406 13.75 -5.12 -22.41
N PHE A 407 14.99 -4.92 -21.95
CA PHE A 407 15.79 -5.77 -21.07
C PHE A 407 16.65 -6.85 -21.76
N SER A 408 17.74 -6.41 -22.39
CA SER A 408 18.99 -7.18 -22.35
C SER A 408 20.17 -6.22 -22.16
N ALA A 409 20.84 -6.35 -21.02
CA ALA A 409 22.20 -5.87 -20.85
C ALA A 409 23.11 -6.76 -21.71
N SER A 410 24.00 -6.16 -22.49
CA SER A 410 25.02 -6.90 -23.27
C SER A 410 25.94 -7.72 -22.35
N PRO A 411 26.22 -8.99 -22.71
CA PRO A 411 27.46 -9.62 -22.30
C PRO A 411 28.18 -10.22 -23.53
N GLY A 412 29.22 -9.55 -23.99
CA GLY A 412 30.22 -10.15 -24.86
C GLY A 412 31.31 -10.78 -23.99
N MET A 413 31.39 -12.11 -23.97
CA MET A 413 32.59 -12.95 -24.08
C MET A 413 32.20 -14.41 -23.78
N SER A 414 32.53 -15.27 -24.73
CA SER A 414 32.14 -16.69 -24.84
C SER A 414 33.02 -17.62 -23.99
N PHE A 415 32.45 -18.75 -23.55
CA PHE A 415 33.17 -20.02 -23.42
C PHE A 415 32.26 -21.22 -23.71
N GLN A 416 32.79 -22.19 -24.44
CA GLN A 416 32.11 -23.32 -25.08
C GLN A 416 31.76 -24.48 -24.12
N HIS A 417 30.50 -24.94 -24.24
CA HIS A 417 30.04 -26.32 -24.50
C HIS A 417 30.62 -27.51 -23.72
N THR A 418 29.74 -28.29 -23.04
CA THR A 418 29.34 -29.69 -23.39
C THR A 418 28.64 -30.39 -22.21
N GLY A 419 27.53 -31.10 -22.48
CA GLY A 419 26.98 -32.12 -21.57
C GLY A 419 25.45 -32.24 -21.54
N SER A 420 24.91 -33.17 -22.32
CA SER A 420 23.49 -33.61 -22.35
C SER A 420 23.11 -34.48 -21.11
N PRO A 421 21.81 -34.77 -20.86
CA PRO A 421 21.27 -35.15 -19.56
C PRO A 421 21.09 -36.67 -19.39
N PRO A 422 20.63 -37.14 -18.21
CA PRO A 422 19.81 -38.34 -18.16
C PRO A 422 18.51 -38.20 -17.35
N SER A 423 17.71 -39.23 -17.55
CA SER A 423 16.27 -39.41 -17.39
C SER A 423 15.84 -40.08 -16.07
N THR A 424 14.53 -39.96 -15.79
CA THR A 424 13.61 -40.97 -15.22
C THR A 424 13.92 -41.65 -13.87
N SER A 425 13.00 -41.53 -12.90
CA SER A 425 12.21 -42.67 -12.40
C SER A 425 11.15 -42.26 -11.36
N THR A 426 9.92 -42.71 -11.60
CA THR A 426 8.82 -42.91 -10.63
C THR A 426 9.10 -44.11 -9.73
N PRO A 427 8.38 -44.26 -8.60
CA PRO A 427 7.35 -45.30 -8.60
C PRO A 427 6.04 -44.90 -7.92
N THR A 428 4.99 -45.51 -8.46
CA THR A 428 3.60 -45.61 -8.04
C THR A 428 3.46 -46.60 -6.87
N PHE A 429 2.60 -46.33 -5.89
CA PHE A 429 1.87 -47.37 -5.18
C PHE A 429 0.51 -46.83 -4.71
N GLY A 430 -0.56 -47.43 -5.21
CA GLY A 430 -1.93 -47.18 -4.75
C GLY A 430 -2.34 -48.20 -3.70
N SER A 431 -3.27 -47.82 -2.82
CA SER A 431 -4.38 -48.65 -2.34
C SER A 431 -5.20 -47.93 -1.25
N VAL A 432 -6.52 -47.97 -1.44
CA VAL A 432 -7.62 -47.61 -0.53
C VAL A 432 -8.74 -48.62 -0.87
N PRO A 433 -9.75 -48.98 -0.02
CA PRO A 433 -9.93 -48.94 1.44
C PRO A 433 -10.30 -50.34 2.02
N PRO A 434 -10.87 -50.43 3.25
CA PRO A 434 -12.30 -50.73 3.26
C PRO A 434 -13.15 -49.95 4.29
N ARG A 435 -14.46 -50.03 4.00
CA ARG A 435 -15.66 -49.43 4.60
C ARG A 435 -16.38 -50.46 5.50
N ILE A 436 -16.83 -50.06 6.69
CA ILE A 436 -17.91 -50.68 7.51
C ILE A 436 -18.56 -49.50 8.27
N GLN A 437 -19.75 -48.97 7.94
CA GLN A 437 -21.16 -49.43 8.07
C GLN A 437 -21.77 -49.39 9.49
N ASN A 438 -22.73 -48.45 9.63
CA ASN A 438 -23.92 -48.35 10.51
C ASN A 438 -23.88 -48.62 12.02
N GLY A 439 -24.54 -47.68 12.74
CA GLY A 439 -25.17 -47.94 14.03
C GLY A 439 -25.88 -46.69 14.57
N GLY A 440 -27.07 -46.38 14.05
CA GLY A 440 -27.96 -45.39 14.64
C GLY A 440 -28.76 -45.96 15.81
N PHE A 441 -28.99 -45.15 16.84
CA PHE A 441 -30.06 -45.36 17.83
C PHE A 441 -30.48 -43.98 18.37
N GLY A 442 -31.74 -43.61 18.12
CA GLY A 442 -32.39 -42.47 18.75
C GLY A 442 -33.10 -42.87 20.04
N TYR A 443 -33.30 -41.92 20.95
CA TYR A 443 -34.32 -41.98 21.99
C TYR A 443 -34.87 -40.58 22.29
N LYS A 444 -36.20 -40.57 22.49
CA LYS A 444 -37.11 -39.44 22.78
C LYS A 444 -36.94 -38.90 24.22
N GLY A 445 -37.36 -37.65 24.43
CA GLY A 445 -37.43 -36.93 25.73
C GLY A 445 -38.43 -37.54 26.74
N PRO A 446 -38.85 -36.80 27.80
CA PRO A 446 -39.76 -35.66 27.57
C PRO A 446 -39.75 -34.52 28.64
N GLU A 447 -40.61 -33.51 28.38
CA GLU A 447 -41.24 -32.48 29.27
C GLU A 447 -40.33 -31.52 30.06
N GLY A 448 -40.47 -30.20 30.06
CA GLY A 448 -41.57 -29.30 29.68
C GLY A 448 -41.74 -28.28 30.80
N PHE A 449 -41.57 -26.98 30.55
CA PHE A 449 -42.23 -25.90 31.31
C PHE A 449 -42.21 -24.60 30.49
N ALA A 450 -43.41 -24.12 30.19
CA ALA A 450 -43.70 -22.85 29.53
C ALA A 450 -43.77 -21.71 30.55
N TYR A 451 -43.48 -20.47 30.13
CA TYR A 451 -44.49 -19.40 30.16
C TYR A 451 -44.10 -18.11 29.40
N ARG A 452 -45.02 -17.74 28.48
CA ARG A 452 -45.69 -16.44 28.25
C ARG A 452 -45.01 -15.30 27.47
N SER A 453 -45.55 -15.18 26.26
CA SER A 453 -45.73 -14.02 25.37
C SER A 453 -46.39 -12.78 25.98
N ARG A 454 -46.17 -11.66 25.28
CA ARG A 454 -47.19 -10.71 24.76
C ARG A 454 -46.59 -10.00 23.53
N ASP A 455 -47.02 -10.36 22.32
CA ASP A 455 -48.15 -9.81 21.52
C ASP A 455 -47.74 -8.52 20.78
N ALA A 456 -48.10 -8.23 19.52
CA ALA A 456 -48.67 -8.94 18.37
C ALA A 456 -49.01 -7.84 17.31
N ALA A 457 -48.82 -8.10 16.02
CA ALA A 457 -49.66 -7.69 14.87
C ALA A 457 -48.85 -7.86 13.55
N MET A 458 -49.03 -8.97 12.81
CA MET A 458 -50.05 -9.20 11.75
C MET A 458 -49.69 -8.51 10.42
N MET A 459 -49.27 -9.30 9.41
CA MET A 459 -49.69 -9.21 7.99
C MET A 459 -49.45 -10.55 7.28
N ASP A 460 -50.42 -10.88 6.42
CA ASP A 460 -50.81 -12.17 5.86
C ASP A 460 -49.80 -12.89 4.94
N ASP A 461 -49.98 -14.22 4.92
CA ASP A 461 -49.44 -15.22 4.00
C ASP A 461 -50.04 -15.10 2.59
N ASP A 462 -49.23 -15.36 1.56
CA ASP A 462 -49.66 -15.98 0.31
C ASP A 462 -48.51 -16.92 -0.15
N ASP A 463 -48.72 -18.22 0.07
CA ASP A 463 -47.91 -19.33 -0.43
C ASP A 463 -48.32 -19.64 -1.88
N ASP A 464 -47.35 -19.67 -2.80
CA ASP A 464 -47.43 -20.46 -4.03
C ASP A 464 -46.15 -21.30 -4.16
N ASP A 465 -46.31 -22.59 -3.84
CA ASP A 465 -45.37 -23.68 -4.09
C ASP A 465 -45.31 -23.98 -5.60
N ASP A 466 -44.13 -23.86 -6.20
CA ASP A 466 -43.81 -24.59 -7.42
C ASP A 466 -42.45 -25.29 -7.29
N ALA A 467 -42.53 -26.57 -6.91
CA ALA A 467 -41.42 -27.48 -6.78
C ALA A 467 -40.92 -27.95 -8.16
N LEU A 468 -39.71 -27.53 -8.55
CA LEU A 468 -38.96 -28.17 -9.64
C LEU A 468 -37.52 -28.52 -9.22
N ARG A 469 -37.37 -29.81 -8.90
CA ARG A 469 -36.22 -30.70 -9.18
C ARG A 469 -34.83 -30.04 -9.34
N VAL A 470 -34.03 -30.14 -8.28
CA VAL A 470 -32.57 -29.99 -8.35
C VAL A 470 -31.98 -31.27 -8.93
N ASP A 471 -31.65 -31.27 -10.22
CA ASP A 471 -30.74 -32.25 -10.82
C ASP A 471 -29.31 -31.70 -10.77
N GLY A 472 -28.41 -32.55 -10.29
CA GLY A 472 -27.04 -32.19 -9.97
C GLY A 472 -26.15 -32.18 -11.21
N THR A 473 -25.90 -31.00 -11.74
CA THR A 473 -24.72 -30.74 -12.57
C THR A 473 -24.13 -29.39 -12.16
N PHE A 474 -23.16 -29.44 -11.24
CA PHE A 474 -22.25 -28.32 -10.99
C PHE A 474 -21.39 -28.14 -12.25
N ALA A 475 -21.84 -27.30 -13.18
CA ALA A 475 -20.94 -26.67 -14.13
C ALA A 475 -20.13 -25.65 -13.32
N ALA A 476 -18.87 -25.98 -13.05
CA ALA A 476 -17.90 -25.00 -12.61
C ALA A 476 -17.77 -23.97 -13.74
N GLU A 477 -18.39 -22.81 -13.57
CA GLU A 477 -17.99 -21.62 -14.31
C GLU A 477 -16.64 -21.20 -13.75
N GLU A 478 -15.58 -21.82 -14.30
CA GLU A 478 -14.27 -21.19 -14.35
C GLU A 478 -14.46 -19.89 -15.14
N GLU A 479 -14.72 -18.78 -14.44
CA GLU A 479 -14.45 -17.46 -15.02
C GLU A 479 -12.97 -17.46 -15.40
N GLU A 480 -12.69 -17.66 -16.69
CA GLU A 480 -11.41 -17.35 -17.30
C GLU A 480 -10.96 -16.00 -16.74
N ALA A 481 -9.81 -16.02 -16.06
CA ALA A 481 -9.12 -14.83 -15.64
C ALA A 481 -8.83 -13.98 -16.89
N LYS A 482 -9.74 -13.04 -17.21
CA LYS A 482 -9.47 -12.00 -18.18
C LYS A 482 -8.17 -11.34 -17.75
N ASP A 483 -7.14 -11.49 -18.57
CA ASP A 483 -5.85 -10.81 -18.45
C ASP A 483 -6.11 -9.39 -17.96
N SER A 484 -5.64 -9.08 -16.75
CA SER A 484 -5.66 -7.73 -16.22
C SER A 484 -4.93 -6.86 -17.22
N LYS A 485 -5.66 -6.03 -17.95
CA LYS A 485 -5.09 -5.12 -18.95
C LYS A 485 -3.99 -4.31 -18.26
N ALA A 486 -2.75 -4.44 -18.74
CA ALA A 486 -1.63 -3.70 -18.19
C ALA A 486 -1.97 -2.20 -18.21
N LEU A 487 -1.74 -1.51 -17.08
CA LEU A 487 -1.99 -0.08 -17.00
C LEU A 487 -1.07 0.67 -17.96
N PRO A 488 -1.52 1.79 -18.56
CA PRO A 488 -0.65 2.64 -19.37
C PRO A 488 0.54 3.13 -18.53
N VAL A 489 1.75 2.80 -18.99
CA VAL A 489 3.01 3.27 -18.41
C VAL A 489 3.72 4.13 -19.46
N GLU A 490 3.96 5.39 -19.11
CA GLU A 490 4.75 6.32 -19.91
C GLU A 490 6.08 6.61 -19.22
N VAL A 491 7.17 6.63 -19.98
CA VAL A 491 8.50 7.00 -19.47
C VAL A 491 8.88 8.32 -20.12
N GLY A 492 8.95 9.38 -19.31
CA GLY A 492 9.37 10.70 -19.75
C GLY A 492 10.86 10.75 -20.13
N GLU A 493 11.23 11.77 -20.91
CA GLU A 493 12.63 12.00 -21.30
C GLU A 493 13.56 12.28 -20.10
N ASP A 494 12.98 12.70 -18.97
CA ASP A 494 13.62 12.92 -17.68
C ASP A 494 13.71 11.65 -16.81
N GLY A 495 13.27 10.50 -17.33
CA GLY A 495 13.26 9.21 -16.62
C GLY A 495 12.12 9.06 -15.62
N VAL A 496 11.15 9.99 -15.59
CA VAL A 496 9.96 9.86 -14.75
C VAL A 496 9.03 8.81 -15.34
N ILE A 497 8.66 7.83 -14.53
CA ILE A 497 7.70 6.79 -14.91
C ILE A 497 6.32 7.23 -14.45
N GLN A 498 5.41 7.47 -15.40
CA GLN A 498 4.01 7.78 -15.11
C GLN A 498 3.13 6.57 -15.36
N VAL A 499 2.25 6.26 -14.41
CA VAL A 499 1.26 5.19 -14.52
C VAL A 499 -0.12 5.81 -14.34
N GLN A 500 -1.02 5.55 -15.29
CA GLN A 500 -2.39 6.02 -15.20
C GLN A 500 -3.33 4.89 -14.75
N GLY A 501 -4.12 5.15 -13.71
CA GLY A 501 -5.15 4.26 -13.22
C GLY A 501 -6.40 4.25 -14.11
N GLU A 502 -7.28 3.29 -13.89
CA GLU A 502 -8.52 3.11 -14.68
C GLU A 502 -9.48 4.31 -14.60
N ASP A 503 -9.42 5.08 -13.51
CA ASP A 503 -10.24 6.27 -13.26
C ASP A 503 -9.56 7.58 -13.71
N GLY A 504 -8.37 7.47 -14.32
CA GLY A 504 -7.57 8.60 -14.78
C GLY A 504 -6.62 9.19 -13.74
N GLN A 505 -6.61 8.69 -12.49
CA GLN A 505 -5.60 9.09 -11.50
C GLN A 505 -4.19 8.77 -12.03
N THR A 506 -3.25 9.70 -11.87
CA THR A 506 -1.88 9.51 -12.30
C THR A 506 -0.94 9.37 -11.11
N LEU A 507 -0.06 8.39 -11.23
CA LEU A 507 1.04 8.10 -10.33
C LEU A 507 2.34 8.42 -11.06
N ALA A 508 3.25 9.16 -10.46
CA ALA A 508 4.57 9.39 -11.02
C ALA A 508 5.66 8.86 -10.07
N TYR A 509 6.58 8.09 -10.60
CA TYR A 509 7.77 7.63 -9.92
C TYR A 509 8.98 8.38 -10.49
N ARG A 510 9.73 9.03 -9.59
CA ARG A 510 10.92 9.80 -9.94
C ARG A 510 12.11 9.29 -9.13
N GLN A 511 13.26 9.21 -9.78
CA GLN A 511 14.55 9.10 -9.10
C GLN A 511 15.28 10.43 -9.29
N GLY A 512 15.41 11.22 -8.22
CA GLY A 512 16.05 12.53 -8.28
C GLY A 512 16.59 13.03 -6.95
N ALA A 513 17.05 14.28 -6.94
CA ALA A 513 17.54 14.93 -5.73
C ALA A 513 16.52 14.81 -4.59
N ILE A 514 17.00 14.44 -3.40
CA ILE A 514 16.14 14.23 -2.23
C ILE A 514 15.28 15.47 -1.94
N SER A 515 13.99 15.27 -1.68
CA SER A 515 13.06 16.38 -1.41
C SER A 515 13.13 16.85 0.05
N LEU A 516 12.76 18.11 0.32
CA LEU A 516 12.70 18.62 1.69
C LEU A 516 11.72 17.80 2.56
N ASP A 517 10.64 17.29 1.98
CA ASP A 517 9.67 16.44 2.67
C ASP A 517 10.29 15.11 3.12
N GLN A 518 11.05 14.46 2.22
CA GLN A 518 11.82 13.26 2.55
C GLN A 518 12.83 13.50 3.66
N VAL A 519 13.50 14.66 3.64
CA VAL A 519 14.46 15.04 4.68
C VAL A 519 13.76 15.30 6.02
N ARG A 520 12.59 15.94 6.04
CA ARG A 520 11.79 16.08 7.26
C ARG A 520 11.42 14.73 7.84
N ARG A 521 10.95 13.80 7.01
CA ARG A 521 10.61 12.43 7.44
C ARG A 521 11.82 11.67 7.97
N LEU A 522 12.97 11.80 7.32
CA LEU A 522 14.24 11.26 7.79
C LEU A 522 14.63 11.83 9.16
N ALA A 523 14.46 13.14 9.36
CA ALA A 523 14.76 13.79 10.63
C ALA A 523 13.81 13.34 11.75
N MET A 524 12.50 13.22 11.46
CA MET A 524 11.50 12.66 12.37
C MET A 524 11.86 11.24 12.81
N GLN A 525 12.14 10.35 11.86
CA GLN A 525 12.52 8.96 12.15
C GLN A 525 13.79 8.90 13.00
N SER A 526 14.77 9.75 12.68
CA SER A 526 16.04 9.82 13.42
C SER A 526 15.85 10.32 14.85
N ALA A 527 14.98 11.31 15.07
CA ALA A 527 14.68 11.83 16.40
C ALA A 527 14.01 10.80 17.31
N TYR A 528 13.02 10.05 16.80
CA TYR A 528 12.35 9.00 17.58
C TYR A 528 13.28 7.84 17.93
N ARG A 529 14.12 7.40 16.98
CA ARG A 529 15.09 6.33 17.22
C ARG A 529 16.23 6.77 18.14
N GLY A 530 16.60 8.04 18.10
CA GLY A 530 17.57 8.66 19.02
C GLY A 530 17.02 8.99 20.41
N GLY A 531 15.72 8.74 20.68
CA GLY A 531 15.13 8.92 22.00
C GLY A 531 14.73 10.37 22.35
N LEU A 532 14.60 11.26 21.35
CA LEU A 532 14.31 12.68 21.58
C LEU A 532 12.83 13.04 21.56
N ALA A 533 12.00 12.17 21.00
CA ALA A 533 10.55 12.34 20.96
C ALA A 533 9.81 11.50 22.02
N SER A 534 10.54 10.99 23.02
CA SER A 534 9.95 10.38 24.22
C SER A 534 9.88 11.43 25.34
N ASP A 535 8.71 12.05 25.47
CA ASP A 535 8.00 12.25 26.73
C ASP A 535 6.61 12.87 26.47
#